data_AF-A0A6N2E897-F1
#
_entry.id   AF-A0A6N2E897-F1
#
_cell.length_a   1.000
_cell.length_b   1.000
_cell.length_c   1.000
_cell.angle_alpha   90.00
_cell.angle_beta   90.00
_cell.angle_gamma   90.00
#
_symmetry.space_group_name_H-M   'P 1'
#
loop_
_entity.id
_entity.type
_entity.pdbx_description
1 polymer ?
#
loop_
_entity_poly.entity_id
_entity_poly.type
_entity_poly.pdbx_seq_one_letter_code
_entity_poly.pdbx_strand_id
1 'polypeptide(L)'
;AGEFYGGRIATPPLKELTEFLVPYLGIPTDHDVILEHSGRVAVSEPRMPELGDTLPDFTGMSKRLLLPLYDREDLFVEMSGSGWVVHQEPPAGTDITPDMTLRLVLE
;
A
#
# COMPACT_ATOMS: atom_id res chain seq x y z
N ALA A 1 23.73 -45.54 -42.82
CA ALA A 1 22.43 -45.25 -42.19
C ALA A 1 22.51 -45.68 -40.73
N GLY A 2 22.70 -44.74 -39.80
CA GLY A 2 23.02 -45.04 -38.39
C GLY A 2 22.35 -44.13 -37.37
N GLU A 3 21.24 -43.49 -37.73
CA GLU A 3 20.74 -42.31 -37.01
C GLU A 3 19.37 -42.49 -36.38
N PHE A 4 19.05 -43.59 -35.69
CA PHE A 4 17.68 -43.69 -35.11
C PHE A 4 17.54 -44.37 -33.75
N TYR A 5 18.58 -44.97 -33.15
CA TYR A 5 18.41 -45.62 -31.84
C TYR A 5 18.79 -44.71 -30.66
N GLY A 6 19.96 -44.08 -30.70
CA GLY A 6 20.41 -43.20 -29.61
C GLY A 6 19.47 -42.03 -29.34
N GLY A 7 18.97 -41.38 -30.41
CA GLY A 7 17.98 -40.31 -30.30
C GLY A 7 16.68 -40.77 -29.64
N ARG A 8 16.10 -41.90 -30.06
CA ARG A 8 14.84 -42.41 -29.48
C ARG A 8 14.95 -42.78 -28.00
N ILE A 9 16.12 -43.20 -27.53
CA ILE A 9 16.36 -43.53 -26.12
C ILE A 9 16.60 -42.25 -25.30
N ALA A 10 17.34 -41.27 -25.84
CA ALA A 10 17.72 -40.07 -25.11
C ALA A 10 16.64 -38.95 -25.14
N THR A 11 15.79 -38.89 -26.16
CA THR A 11 14.80 -37.81 -26.31
C THR A 11 13.80 -37.75 -25.14
N PRO A 12 13.19 -38.86 -24.67
CA PRO A 12 12.22 -38.79 -23.56
C PRO A 12 12.79 -38.20 -22.26
N PRO A 13 13.91 -38.71 -21.70
CA PRO A 13 14.45 -38.14 -20.45
C PRO A 13 14.98 -36.72 -20.63
N LEU A 14 15.48 -36.36 -21.82
CA LEU A 14 15.92 -34.99 -22.11
C LEU A 14 14.73 -34.02 -22.13
N LYS A 15 13.59 -34.45 -22.68
CA LYS A 15 12.36 -33.65 -22.70
C LYS A 15 11.86 -33.37 -21.28
N GLU A 16 11.76 -34.40 -20.45
CA GLU A 16 11.33 -34.27 -19.04
C GLU A 16 12.24 -33.32 -18.25
N LEU A 17 13.56 -33.45 -18.42
CA LEU A 17 14.51 -32.56 -17.77
C LEU A 17 14.35 -31.10 -18.24
N THR A 18 14.11 -30.90 -19.53
CA THR A 18 13.95 -29.56 -20.10
C THR A 18 12.66 -28.90 -19.61
N GLU A 19 11.54 -29.64 -19.58
CA GLU A 19 10.25 -29.15 -19.06
C GLU A 19 10.34 -28.75 -17.57
N PHE A 20 11.23 -29.40 -16.79
CA PHE A 20 11.47 -29.02 -15.40
C PHE A 20 12.42 -27.82 -15.26
N LEU A 21 13.55 -27.83 -15.98
CA LEU A 21 14.61 -26.84 -15.80
C LEU A 21 14.25 -25.46 -16.37
N VAL A 22 13.51 -25.40 -17.48
CA VAL A 22 13.17 -24.13 -18.15
C VAL A 22 12.38 -23.19 -17.23
N PRO A 23 11.27 -23.63 -16.58
CA PRO A 23 10.57 -22.80 -15.60
C PRO A 23 11.41 -22.51 -14.35
N TYR A 24 12.16 -23.51 -13.85
CA TYR A 24 12.97 -23.37 -12.64
C TYR A 24 14.05 -22.30 -12.77
N LEU A 25 14.67 -22.21 -13.95
CA LEU A 25 15.71 -21.23 -14.25
C LEU A 25 15.14 -19.87 -14.72
N GLY A 26 13.82 -19.74 -14.81
CA GLY A 26 13.16 -18.52 -15.29
C GLY A 26 13.48 -18.19 -16.75
N ILE A 27 13.72 -19.22 -17.59
CA ILE A 27 13.96 -19.03 -19.01
C ILE A 27 12.60 -18.74 -19.67
N PRO A 28 12.41 -17.55 -20.28
CA PRO A 28 11.13 -17.20 -20.88
C PRO A 28 10.85 -18.08 -22.11
N THR A 29 9.62 -18.54 -22.21
CA THR A 29 9.10 -19.30 -23.36
C THR A 29 8.08 -18.46 -24.12
N ASP A 30 7.81 -18.80 -25.38
CA ASP A 30 6.81 -18.11 -26.22
C ASP A 30 5.38 -18.14 -25.63
N HIS A 31 5.12 -18.98 -24.62
CA HIS A 31 3.85 -19.07 -23.91
C HIS A 31 3.78 -18.20 -22.65
N ASP A 32 4.89 -17.56 -22.27
CA ASP A 32 4.93 -16.75 -21.06
C ASP A 32 4.38 -15.34 -21.31
N VAL A 33 3.47 -14.92 -20.43
CA VAL A 33 3.01 -13.53 -20.38
C VAL A 33 3.97 -12.76 -19.47
N ILE A 34 4.92 -12.05 -20.08
CA ILE A 34 5.82 -11.15 -19.35
C ILE A 34 5.02 -9.90 -18.95
N LEU A 35 4.60 -9.83 -17.68
CA LEU A 35 4.00 -8.64 -17.11
C LEU A 35 5.11 -7.71 -16.61
N GLU A 36 5.38 -6.64 -17.35
CA GLU A 36 6.27 -5.58 -16.88
C GLU A 36 5.59 -4.81 -15.74
N HIS A 37 5.98 -5.12 -14.50
CA HIS A 37 5.61 -4.32 -13.34
C HIS A 37 6.77 -3.37 -13.00
N SER A 38 6.49 -2.07 -12.89
CA SER A 38 7.52 -1.04 -12.67
C SER A 38 8.29 -1.20 -11.35
N GLY A 39 7.86 -2.09 -10.45
CA GLY A 39 8.53 -2.38 -9.18
C GLY A 39 8.59 -1.19 -8.22
N ARG A 40 7.93 -0.08 -8.53
CA ARG A 40 8.00 1.17 -7.76
C ARG A 40 6.75 1.32 -6.90
N VAL A 41 6.90 1.01 -5.61
CA VAL A 41 5.94 1.46 -4.60
C VAL A 41 6.34 2.89 -4.22
N ALA A 42 5.63 3.88 -4.77
CA ALA A 42 5.77 5.26 -4.34
C ALA A 42 4.99 5.45 -3.04
N VAL A 43 5.68 5.52 -1.91
CA VAL A 43 5.07 5.91 -0.63
C VAL A 43 5.00 7.44 -0.61
N SER A 44 3.85 7.99 -0.98
CA SER A 44 3.59 9.43 -0.83
C SER A 44 3.56 9.78 0.66
N GLU A 45 4.29 10.82 1.06
CA GLU A 45 4.20 11.33 2.41
C GLU A 45 2.75 11.82 2.66
N PRO A 46 2.06 11.30 3.68
CA PRO A 46 0.73 11.77 4.01
C PRO A 46 0.83 13.25 4.43
N ARG A 47 0.00 14.10 3.82
CA ARG A 47 -0.11 15.53 4.14
C ARG A 47 -1.38 15.76 4.94
N MET A 48 -1.32 16.70 5.89
CA MET A 48 -2.52 17.14 6.59
C MET A 48 -3.48 17.78 5.57
N PRO A 49 -4.78 17.44 5.60
CA PRO A 49 -5.78 18.11 4.77
C PRO A 49 -5.86 19.59 5.14
N GLU A 50 -6.12 20.44 4.15
CA GLU A 50 -6.43 21.84 4.40
C GLU A 50 -7.78 21.91 5.13
N LEU A 51 -7.79 22.48 6.34
CA LEU A 51 -9.04 22.80 7.04
C LEU A 51 -9.61 24.07 6.41
N GLY A 52 -10.74 23.93 5.73
CA GLY A 52 -11.58 25.04 5.26
C GLY A 52 -12.62 25.42 6.31
N ASP A 53 -13.88 25.60 5.89
CA ASP A 53 -14.99 25.94 6.79
C ASP A 53 -15.53 24.73 7.56
N THR A 54 -15.19 23.50 7.14
CA THR A 54 -15.66 22.25 7.74
C THR A 54 -14.52 21.33 8.15
N LEU A 55 -14.79 20.48 9.13
CA LEU A 55 -13.85 19.48 9.63
C LEU A 55 -13.56 18.41 8.56
N PRO A 56 -12.29 18.16 8.20
CA PRO A 56 -11.95 17.04 7.36
C PRO A 56 -12.05 15.71 8.14
N ASP A 57 -11.99 14.61 7.40
CA ASP A 57 -11.85 13.29 7.99
C ASP A 57 -10.38 13.05 8.38
N PHE A 58 -10.15 12.82 9.67
CA PHE A 58 -8.84 12.52 10.25
C PHE A 58 -8.62 11.01 10.47
N THR A 59 -9.61 10.16 10.17
CA THR A 59 -9.53 8.71 10.37
C THR A 59 -8.34 8.13 9.58
N GLY A 60 -7.54 7.30 10.24
CA GLY A 60 -6.34 6.72 9.65
C GLY A 60 -5.16 7.68 9.52
N MET A 61 -5.19 8.86 10.15
CA MET A 61 -4.03 9.74 10.28
C MET A 61 -3.22 9.43 11.53
N SER A 62 -1.89 9.51 11.41
CA SER A 62 -0.98 9.28 12.54
C SER A 62 -0.98 10.48 13.49
N LYS A 63 -0.80 10.24 14.79
CA LYS A 63 -0.67 11.30 15.80
C LYS A 63 0.35 12.38 15.42
N ARG A 64 1.49 11.96 14.85
CA ARG A 64 2.57 12.87 14.44
C ARG A 64 2.12 13.88 13.38
N LEU A 65 1.29 13.46 12.45
CA LEU A 65 0.77 14.31 11.38
C LEU A 65 -0.23 15.35 11.91
N LEU A 66 -0.87 15.05 13.05
CA LEU A 66 -1.91 15.89 13.65
C LEU A 66 -1.36 16.90 14.68
N LEU A 67 -0.08 16.80 15.06
CA LEU A 67 0.53 17.73 16.03
C LEU A 67 0.36 19.22 15.69
N PRO A 68 0.44 19.66 14.41
CA PRO A 68 0.23 21.07 14.07
C PRO A 68 -1.18 21.58 14.39
N LEU A 69 -2.17 20.71 14.66
CA LEU A 69 -3.49 21.15 15.10
C LEU A 69 -3.45 21.81 16.48
N TYR A 70 -2.43 21.53 17.30
CA TYR A 70 -2.26 22.20 18.60
C TYR A 70 -1.81 23.66 18.51
N ASP A 71 -1.25 24.07 17.37
CA ASP A 71 -0.78 25.44 17.15
C ASP A 71 -1.90 26.38 16.66
N ARG A 72 -3.11 25.86 16.47
CA ARG A 72 -4.27 26.61 15.99
C ARG A 72 -4.99 27.33 17.12
N GLU A 73 -5.50 28.53 16.82
CA GLU A 73 -6.24 29.37 17.77
C GLU A 73 -7.77 29.23 17.62
N ASP A 74 -8.26 28.66 16.51
CA ASP A 74 -9.68 28.59 16.17
C ASP A 74 -10.39 27.33 16.70
N LEU A 75 -9.65 26.34 17.21
CA LEU A 75 -10.21 25.12 17.80
C LEU A 75 -9.28 24.53 18.87
N PHE A 76 -9.88 23.89 19.88
CA PHE A 76 -9.16 23.12 20.90
C PHE A 76 -9.06 21.66 20.50
N VAL A 77 -7.92 21.02 20.74
CA VAL A 77 -7.68 19.62 20.34
C VAL A 77 -7.41 18.75 21.56
N GLU A 78 -8.15 17.64 21.69
CA GLU A 78 -7.92 16.63 22.70
C GLU A 78 -7.66 15.27 22.05
N MET A 79 -6.43 14.75 22.17
CA MET A 79 -6.04 13.45 21.63
C MET A 79 -5.85 12.43 22.75
N SER A 80 -6.59 11.32 22.72
CA SER A 80 -6.43 10.19 23.66
C SER A 80 -5.81 8.99 22.96
N GLY A 81 -4.81 8.36 23.59
CA GLY A 81 -4.12 7.18 23.04
C GLY A 81 -2.90 7.49 22.18
N SER A 82 -2.53 6.51 21.34
CA SER A 82 -1.31 6.49 20.52
C SER A 82 -1.55 5.77 19.21
N GLY A 83 -0.80 6.08 18.15
CA GLY A 83 -0.95 5.41 16.86
C GLY A 83 -1.75 6.24 15.86
N TRP A 84 -2.83 5.67 15.35
CA TRP A 84 -3.65 6.22 14.27
C TRP A 84 -5.05 6.56 14.77
N VAL A 85 -5.66 7.60 14.21
CA VAL A 85 -7.03 7.99 14.57
C VAL A 85 -8.02 6.91 14.15
N VAL A 86 -8.74 6.36 15.12
CA VAL A 86 -9.84 5.41 14.92
C VAL A 86 -11.21 6.07 15.05
N HIS A 87 -11.27 7.22 15.72
CA HIS A 87 -12.51 7.95 15.95
C HIS A 87 -12.26 9.45 16.14
N GLN A 88 -13.18 10.27 15.62
CA GLN A 88 -13.19 11.72 15.80
C GLN A 88 -14.58 12.20 16.22
N GLU A 89 -14.61 13.24 17.05
CA GLU A 89 -15.80 13.95 17.47
C GLU A 89 -15.47 15.46 17.55
N PRO A 90 -16.18 16.36 16.84
CA PRO A 90 -17.34 16.11 15.96
C PRO A 90 -17.02 15.31 14.68
N PRO A 91 -18.05 14.74 14.00
CA PRO A 91 -17.84 13.97 12.78
C PRO A 91 -17.33 14.85 11.63
N ALA A 92 -16.70 14.22 10.64
CA ALA A 92 -16.24 14.89 9.42
C ALA A 92 -17.39 15.63 8.71
N GLY A 93 -17.09 16.79 8.14
CA GLY A 93 -18.05 17.68 7.50
C GLY A 93 -18.78 18.64 8.46
N THR A 94 -18.51 18.57 9.77
CA THR A 94 -19.06 19.53 10.74
C THR A 94 -18.45 20.92 10.54
N ASP A 95 -19.26 21.97 10.58
CA ASP A 95 -18.79 23.36 10.48
C ASP A 95 -17.85 23.71 11.64
N ILE A 96 -16.74 24.38 11.32
CA ILE A 96 -15.77 24.82 12.33
C ILE A 96 -16.31 26.08 13.01
N THR A 97 -16.57 25.97 14.31
CA THR A 97 -16.98 27.11 15.12
C THR A 97 -15.85 27.54 16.06
N PRO A 98 -15.71 28.85 16.36
CA PRO A 98 -14.80 29.31 17.39
C PRO A 98 -15.03 28.56 18.71
N ASP A 99 -13.94 28.21 19.40
CA ASP A 99 -13.95 27.51 20.68
C ASP A 99 -14.44 26.05 20.66
N MET A 100 -14.63 25.44 19.48
CA MET A 100 -14.99 24.02 19.42
C MET A 100 -13.85 23.13 19.91
N THR A 101 -14.20 21.97 20.48
CA THR A 101 -13.21 20.97 20.90
C THR A 101 -13.26 19.77 19.98
N LEU A 102 -12.18 19.53 19.24
CA LEU A 102 -11.96 18.34 18.43
C LEU A 102 -11.34 17.24 19.30
N ARG A 103 -12.10 16.17 19.54
CA ARG A 103 -11.66 14.98 20.28
C ARG A 103 -11.28 13.88 19.30
N LEU A 104 -10.05 13.40 19.39
CA LEU A 104 -9.52 12.31 18.57
C LEU A 104 -9.12 11.14 19.46
N VAL A 105 -9.58 9.93 19.12
CA VAL A 105 -9.19 8.68 19.78
C VAL A 105 -8.22 7.93 18.87
N LEU A 106 -7.09 7.51 19.43
CA LEU A 106 -5.99 6.87 18.69
C LEU A 106 -5.65 5.49 19.25
N GLU A 107 -5.45 4.53 18.34
CA GLU A 107 -5.02 3.15 18.63
C GLU A 107 -3.87 2.69 17.73
#